data_AF-A0A848VN06-F1
#
_entry.id   AF-A0A848VN06-F1
#
_cell.length_a   1.000
_cell.length_b   1.000
_cell.length_c   1.000
_cell.angle_alpha   90.00
_cell.angle_beta   90.00
_cell.angle_gamma   90.00
#
_symmetry.space_group_name_H-M   'P 1'
#
loop_
_entity.id
_entity.type
_entity.pdbx_description
1 polymer ?
#
loop_
_entity_poly.entity_id
_entity_poly.type
_entity_poly.pdbx_seq_one_letter_code
_entity_poly.pdbx_strand_id
1 'polypeptide(L)'
;PEDVYPSILILQSVNVDRSGVMITTGIASGDPADVTIAFSRGVGGAVDGQAAESWLMTPSEVRLLSPAREPTYRSLPTSGGTSVVPTSYEERLLGPAELSILRELASDVKARLPDMPGMHSQGPWDVELGFQTGKLWLFQVRPFVENRSAESTTYLQNLDVQPKQPRRRTPNSR
;
A
#
# COMPACT_ATOMS: atom_id res chain seq x y z
N PRO A 1 -9.33 17.06 24.75
CA PRO A 1 -10.41 16.09 24.49
C PRO A 1 -10.59 15.19 25.72
N GLU A 2 -11.69 15.38 26.44
CA GLU A 2 -11.89 14.88 27.81
C GLU A 2 -12.47 13.45 27.81
N ASP A 3 -12.87 12.94 26.65
CA ASP A 3 -13.49 11.62 26.46
C ASP A 3 -12.76 10.77 25.41
N VAL A 4 -11.47 10.49 25.63
CA VAL A 4 -10.70 9.54 24.79
C VAL A 4 -10.28 8.35 25.64
N TYR A 5 -10.83 7.18 25.33
CA TYR A 5 -10.55 5.93 26.02
C TYR A 5 -9.69 5.02 25.13
N PRO A 6 -8.38 4.88 25.41
CA PRO A 6 -7.52 4.02 24.60
C PRO A 6 -7.80 2.55 24.90
N SER A 7 -7.77 1.72 23.86
CA SER A 7 -7.72 0.26 23.98
C SER A 7 -6.38 -0.23 23.44
N ILE A 8 -5.78 -1.21 24.12
CA ILE A 8 -4.49 -1.78 23.72
C ILE A 8 -4.73 -3.22 23.26
N LEU A 9 -4.40 -3.49 22.00
CA LEU A 9 -4.39 -4.84 21.44
C LEU A 9 -2.96 -5.38 21.49
N ILE A 10 -2.77 -6.54 22.11
CA ILE A 10 -1.48 -7.25 22.15
C ILE A 10 -1.60 -8.48 21.26
N LEU A 11 -0.81 -8.52 20.20
CA LEU A 11 -0.71 -9.65 19.28
C LEU A 11 0.68 -10.27 19.35
N GLN A 12 0.75 -11.58 19.12
CA GLN A 12 2.04 -12.24 18.91
C GLN A 12 2.69 -11.68 17.64
N SER A 13 3.92 -11.22 17.75
CA SER A 13 4.69 -10.76 16.59
C SER A 13 5.12 -11.94 15.73
N VAL A 14 5.16 -11.71 14.41
CA VAL A 14 5.60 -12.70 13.43
C VAL A 14 6.70 -12.09 12.58
N ASN A 15 7.87 -12.75 12.55
CA ASN A 15 8.96 -12.36 11.66
C ASN A 15 8.65 -12.84 10.23
N VAL A 16 7.81 -12.10 9.52
CA VAL A 16 7.45 -12.37 8.12
C VAL A 16 8.60 -12.01 7.17
N ASP A 17 8.70 -12.73 6.06
CA ASP A 17 9.71 -12.50 5.02
C ASP A 17 9.41 -11.24 4.19
N ARG A 18 8.12 -10.92 4.07
CA ARG A 18 7.58 -9.77 3.35
C ARG A 18 6.23 -9.40 3.93
N SER A 19 5.93 -8.10 3.96
CA SER A 19 4.65 -7.58 4.43
C SER A 19 4.23 -6.38 3.62
N GLY A 20 2.95 -6.05 3.69
CA GLY A 20 2.39 -5.01 2.86
C GLY A 20 0.92 -4.76 3.12
N VAL A 21 0.38 -3.96 2.21
CA VAL A 21 -1.04 -3.61 2.15
C VAL A 21 -1.66 -4.15 0.87
N MET A 22 -2.91 -4.57 0.98
CA MET A 22 -3.78 -4.87 -0.15
C MET A 22 -5.05 -4.04 -0.02
N ILE A 23 -5.31 -3.21 -1.02
CA ILE A 23 -6.52 -2.41 -1.12
C ILE A 23 -7.45 -3.07 -2.12
N THR A 24 -8.68 -3.39 -1.71
CA THR A 24 -9.65 -4.11 -2.55
C THR A 24 -10.33 -3.22 -3.61
N THR A 25 -9.62 -2.21 -4.11
CA THR A 25 -10.00 -1.35 -5.25
C THR A 25 -8.75 -1.02 -6.05
N GLY A 26 -8.89 -0.71 -7.33
CA GLY A 26 -7.81 -0.17 -8.15
C GLY A 26 -7.60 1.31 -7.88
N ILE A 27 -6.54 1.68 -7.15
CA ILE A 27 -6.21 3.09 -6.89
C ILE A 27 -5.71 3.73 -8.19
N ALA A 28 -4.77 3.07 -8.87
CA ALA A 28 -4.19 3.61 -10.10
C ALA A 28 -5.12 3.52 -11.32
N SER A 29 -6.04 2.56 -11.36
CA SER A 29 -7.01 2.38 -12.44
C SER A 29 -8.34 3.11 -12.20
N GLY A 30 -8.66 3.39 -10.94
CA GLY A 30 -9.97 3.91 -10.54
C GLY A 30 -11.11 2.87 -10.61
N ASP A 31 -10.81 1.61 -10.91
CA ASP A 31 -11.81 0.55 -11.06
C ASP A 31 -12.07 -0.16 -9.71
N PRO A 32 -13.32 -0.19 -9.20
CA PRO A 32 -13.66 -0.89 -7.97
C PRO A 32 -13.55 -2.43 -8.04
N ALA A 33 -13.52 -3.00 -9.24
CA ALA A 33 -13.31 -4.42 -9.43
C ALA A 33 -11.84 -4.83 -9.19
N ASP A 34 -10.91 -3.92 -9.43
CA ASP A 34 -9.47 -4.15 -9.29
C ASP A 34 -9.03 -4.24 -7.83
N VAL A 35 -7.77 -4.63 -7.64
CA VAL A 35 -7.08 -4.73 -6.35
C VAL A 35 -5.69 -4.12 -6.50
N THR A 36 -5.34 -3.25 -5.56
CA THR A 36 -4.00 -2.62 -5.48
C THR A 36 -3.21 -3.32 -4.38
N ILE A 37 -1.97 -3.72 -4.67
CA ILE A 37 -1.11 -4.43 -3.73
C ILE A 37 0.21 -3.68 -3.63
N ALA A 38 0.72 -3.46 -2.41
CA ALA A 38 2.04 -2.89 -2.17
C ALA A 38 2.75 -3.67 -1.05
N PHE A 39 3.94 -4.22 -1.35
CA PHE A 39 4.70 -5.06 -0.42
C PHE A 39 6.17 -4.64 -0.34
N SER A 40 6.75 -4.79 0.85
CA SER A 40 8.17 -4.61 1.13
C SER A 40 8.74 -5.86 1.82
N ARG A 41 10.07 -5.98 1.85
CA ARG A 41 10.75 -7.08 2.57
C ARG A 41 10.57 -6.92 4.08
N GLY A 42 10.56 -8.04 4.79
CA GLY A 42 10.52 -8.07 6.25
C GLY A 42 9.20 -7.57 6.84
N VAL A 43 9.28 -7.10 8.08
CA VAL A 43 8.16 -6.58 8.87
C VAL A 43 7.97 -5.07 8.68
N GLY A 44 6.75 -4.59 8.91
CA GLY A 44 6.43 -3.16 8.90
C GLY A 44 5.73 -2.69 7.62
N GLY A 45 5.53 -3.57 6.65
CA GLY A 45 4.74 -3.30 5.45
C GLY A 45 5.40 -2.33 4.47
N ALA A 46 4.60 -1.87 3.51
CA ALA A 46 4.90 -0.75 2.65
C ALA A 46 4.36 0.53 3.32
N VAL A 47 5.19 1.21 4.11
CA VAL A 47 4.84 2.52 4.68
C VAL A 47 5.08 3.65 3.68
N ASP A 48 4.44 4.78 3.89
CA ASP A 48 4.61 5.95 3.03
C ASP A 48 6.09 6.38 2.95
N GLY A 49 6.57 6.65 1.72
CA GLY A 49 7.97 6.95 1.42
C GLY A 49 8.90 5.76 1.18
N GLN A 50 8.44 4.52 1.38
CA GLN A 50 9.18 3.31 0.98
C GLN A 50 9.04 3.00 -0.51
N ALA A 51 10.12 2.51 -1.12
CA ALA A 51 10.12 2.04 -2.51
C ALA A 51 9.63 0.59 -2.59
N ALA A 52 8.36 0.38 -2.23
CA ALA A 52 7.70 -0.92 -2.21
C ALA A 52 7.49 -1.52 -3.62
N GLU A 53 7.35 -2.84 -3.67
CA GLU A 53 6.86 -3.55 -4.86
C GLU A 53 5.35 -3.35 -4.97
N SER A 54 4.88 -2.78 -6.09
CA SER A 54 3.46 -2.48 -6.30
C SER A 54 2.89 -3.24 -7.49
N TRP A 55 1.69 -3.76 -7.32
CA TRP A 55 0.95 -4.52 -8.32
C TRP A 55 -0.47 -3.97 -8.49
N LEU A 56 -0.96 -4.03 -9.73
CA LEU A 56 -2.37 -3.92 -10.05
C LEU A 56 -2.88 -5.30 -10.43
N MET A 57 -3.94 -5.72 -9.78
CA MET A 57 -4.62 -6.98 -10.03
C MET A 57 -6.03 -6.70 -10.52
N THR A 58 -6.28 -6.98 -11.80
CA THR A 58 -7.61 -6.88 -12.40
C THR A 58 -8.31 -8.24 -12.36
N PRO A 59 -9.59 -8.35 -12.75
CA PRO A 59 -10.25 -9.65 -12.87
C PRO A 59 -9.54 -10.63 -13.82
N SER A 60 -8.85 -10.13 -14.85
CA SER A 60 -8.24 -10.96 -15.91
C SER A 60 -6.71 -11.05 -15.83
N GLU A 61 -6.04 -10.09 -15.22
CA GLU A 61 -4.58 -10.02 -15.22
C GLU A 61 -3.98 -9.55 -13.88
N VAL A 62 -2.67 -9.75 -13.74
CA VAL A 62 -1.87 -9.25 -12.63
C VAL A 62 -0.63 -8.59 -13.20
N ARG A 63 -0.46 -7.30 -12.95
CA ARG A 63 0.59 -6.47 -13.54
C ARG A 63 1.46 -5.84 -12.47
N LEU A 64 2.77 -6.06 -12.58
CA LEU A 64 3.77 -5.35 -11.78
C LEU A 64 3.82 -3.90 -12.25
N LEU A 65 3.60 -2.95 -11.35
CA LEU A 65 3.70 -1.52 -11.62
C LEU A 65 5.10 -0.99 -11.28
N SER A 66 5.62 -1.36 -10.11
CA SER A 66 6.96 -0.98 -9.67
C SER A 66 7.60 -2.11 -8.88
N PRO A 67 8.89 -2.45 -9.11
CA PRO A 67 9.62 -3.38 -8.26
C PRO A 67 10.01 -2.73 -6.92
N ALA A 68 10.25 -3.54 -5.89
CA ALA A 68 10.84 -3.05 -4.65
C ALA A 68 12.29 -2.60 -4.84
N ARG A 69 12.66 -1.45 -4.25
CA ARG A 69 13.99 -0.84 -4.36
C ARG A 69 14.58 -0.42 -3.02
N GLU A 70 14.08 -0.98 -1.93
CA GLU A 70 14.63 -0.72 -0.60
C GLU A 70 15.95 -1.48 -0.40
N PRO A 71 17.06 -0.82 -0.03
CA PRO A 71 18.36 -1.46 0.19
C PRO A 71 18.44 -2.23 1.51
N THR A 72 17.45 -2.04 2.38
CA THR A 72 17.39 -2.64 3.71
C THR A 72 15.95 -2.95 4.10
N TYR A 73 15.73 -3.90 4.99
CA TYR A 73 14.43 -4.20 5.57
C TYR A 73 14.50 -4.42 7.08
N ARG A 74 13.35 -4.37 7.75
CA ARG A 74 13.25 -4.67 9.19
C ARG A 74 12.94 -6.13 9.42
N SER A 75 13.59 -6.74 10.40
CA SER A 75 13.29 -8.09 10.89
C SER A 75 13.11 -8.09 12.41
N LEU A 76 12.53 -9.16 12.93
CA LEU A 76 12.31 -9.40 14.35
C LEU A 76 13.20 -10.54 14.84
N PRO A 77 14.34 -10.23 15.49
CA PRO A 77 15.18 -11.25 16.11
C PRO A 77 14.45 -12.02 17.21
N THR A 78 14.83 -13.28 17.42
CA THR A 78 14.31 -14.10 18.52
C THR A 78 14.68 -13.55 19.91
N SER A 79 15.71 -12.72 20.01
CA SER A 79 16.09 -11.98 21.22
C SER A 79 15.15 -10.81 21.56
N GLY A 80 14.17 -10.51 20.71
CA GLY A 80 13.29 -9.35 20.81
C GLY A 80 13.85 -8.11 20.12
N GLY A 81 13.02 -7.07 20.04
CA GLY A 81 13.32 -5.81 19.35
C GLY A 81 13.20 -5.90 17.82
N THR A 82 13.85 -4.96 17.12
CA THR A 82 13.90 -4.93 15.65
C THR A 82 15.33 -4.77 15.17
N SER A 83 15.69 -5.44 14.08
CA SER A 83 16.96 -5.23 13.37
C SER A 83 16.74 -4.73 11.96
N VAL A 84 17.72 -3.99 11.44
CA VAL A 84 17.76 -3.56 10.03
C VAL A 84 18.75 -4.48 9.31
N VAL A 85 18.31 -5.08 8.20
CA VAL A 85 19.08 -6.07 7.44
C VAL A 85 19.24 -5.57 6.00
N PRO A 86 20.46 -5.58 5.43
CA PRO A 86 20.67 -5.24 4.03
C PRO A 86 20.07 -6.30 3.09
N THR A 87 19.67 -5.88 1.89
CA THR A 87 19.13 -6.77 0.85
C THR A 87 19.62 -6.36 -0.54
N SER A 88 19.57 -7.30 -1.48
CA SER A 88 19.73 -7.03 -2.91
C SER A 88 18.36 -6.91 -3.61
N TYR A 89 18.38 -6.53 -4.89
CA TYR A 89 17.18 -6.30 -5.73
C TYR A 89 16.90 -7.45 -6.72
N GLU A 90 17.59 -8.58 -6.57
CA GLU A 90 17.63 -9.66 -7.58
C GLU A 90 16.32 -10.47 -7.63
N GLU A 91 15.56 -10.48 -6.54
CA GLU A 91 14.37 -11.31 -6.40
C GLU A 91 13.09 -10.45 -6.27
N ARG A 92 12.03 -10.90 -6.95
CA ARG A 92 10.67 -10.36 -6.73
C ARG A 92 10.19 -10.71 -5.33
N LEU A 93 9.41 -9.80 -4.73
CA LEU A 93 8.82 -10.06 -3.43
C LEU A 93 7.63 -10.98 -3.54
N LEU A 94 6.72 -10.75 -4.47
CA LEU A 94 5.56 -11.61 -4.64
C LEU A 94 5.73 -12.51 -5.86
N GLY A 95 5.67 -13.82 -5.63
CA GLY A 95 5.59 -14.85 -6.65
C GLY A 95 4.16 -15.20 -7.04
N PRO A 96 3.98 -16.06 -8.05
CA PRO A 96 2.65 -16.43 -8.55
C PRO A 96 1.72 -17.05 -7.49
N ALA A 97 2.26 -17.86 -6.58
CA ALA A 97 1.48 -18.50 -5.52
C ALA A 97 0.93 -17.47 -4.53
N GLU A 98 1.76 -16.51 -4.10
CA GLU A 98 1.33 -15.44 -3.18
C GLU A 98 0.31 -14.53 -3.84
N LEU A 99 0.50 -14.18 -5.12
CA LEU A 99 -0.48 -13.39 -5.89
C LEU A 99 -1.82 -14.12 -6.03
N SER A 100 -1.83 -15.46 -6.14
CA SER A 100 -3.07 -16.25 -6.13
C SER A 100 -3.77 -16.17 -4.77
N ILE A 101 -3.02 -16.32 -3.67
CA ILE A 101 -3.57 -16.20 -2.31
C ILE A 101 -4.17 -14.82 -2.09
N LEU A 102 -3.49 -13.76 -2.55
CA LEU A 102 -3.98 -12.38 -2.44
C LEU A 102 -5.29 -12.17 -3.22
N ARG A 103 -5.43 -12.79 -4.40
CA ARG A 103 -6.67 -12.74 -5.18
C ARG A 103 -7.83 -13.39 -4.44
N GLU A 104 -7.61 -14.58 -3.89
CA GLU A 104 -8.61 -15.30 -3.10
C GLU A 104 -8.99 -14.51 -1.84
N LEU A 105 -7.99 -13.98 -1.12
CA LEU A 105 -8.20 -13.14 0.05
C LEU A 105 -9.02 -11.89 -0.30
N ALA A 106 -8.73 -11.21 -1.41
CA ALA A 106 -9.49 -10.05 -1.82
C ALA A 106 -10.97 -10.38 -2.08
N SER A 107 -11.25 -11.52 -2.70
CA SER A 107 -12.61 -12.01 -2.92
C SER A 107 -13.31 -12.34 -1.60
N ASP A 108 -12.64 -13.06 -0.69
CA ASP A 108 -13.18 -13.42 0.63
C ASP A 108 -13.48 -12.18 1.49
N VAL A 109 -12.57 -11.21 1.50
CA VAL A 109 -12.71 -9.95 2.23
C VAL A 109 -13.90 -9.15 1.68
N LYS A 110 -14.00 -8.99 0.35
CA LYS A 110 -15.13 -8.31 -0.30
C LYS A 110 -16.47 -9.00 0.02
N ALA A 111 -16.49 -10.33 0.09
CA ALA A 111 -17.72 -11.09 0.30
C ALA A 111 -18.17 -11.16 1.78
N ARG A 112 -17.23 -11.27 2.72
CA ARG A 112 -17.56 -11.59 4.12
C ARG A 112 -17.66 -10.37 5.02
N LEU A 113 -16.78 -9.38 4.85
CA LEU A 113 -16.70 -8.26 5.78
C LEU A 113 -17.95 -7.36 5.80
N PRO A 114 -18.63 -7.07 4.67
CA PRO A 114 -19.82 -6.23 4.70
C PRO A 114 -20.93 -6.72 5.64
N ASP A 115 -21.02 -8.04 5.83
CA ASP A 115 -22.05 -8.69 6.65
C ASP A 115 -21.57 -9.00 8.08
N MET A 116 -20.33 -8.67 8.44
CA MET A 116 -19.82 -8.94 9.79
C MET A 116 -20.43 -8.01 10.84
N PRO A 117 -20.78 -8.53 12.04
CA PRO A 117 -21.23 -7.71 13.15
C PRO A 117 -20.22 -6.61 13.49
N GLY A 118 -20.70 -5.36 13.61
CA GLY A 118 -19.86 -4.20 13.90
C GLY A 118 -19.18 -3.57 12.68
N MET A 119 -19.37 -4.12 11.48
CA MET A 119 -18.99 -3.45 10.24
C MET A 119 -20.12 -2.55 9.75
N HIS A 120 -19.77 -1.31 9.41
CA HIS A 120 -20.70 -0.29 8.88
C HIS A 120 -20.28 0.22 7.49
N SER A 121 -19.35 -0.49 6.84
CA SER A 121 -18.84 -0.17 5.51
C SER A 121 -19.04 -1.35 4.56
N GLN A 122 -19.29 -1.05 3.29
CA GLN A 122 -19.33 -2.04 2.20
C GLN A 122 -17.97 -2.23 1.53
N GLY A 123 -16.92 -1.59 2.08
CA GLY A 123 -15.62 -1.48 1.45
C GLY A 123 -15.47 -0.19 0.62
N PRO A 124 -14.39 -0.05 -0.18
CA PRO A 124 -13.28 -1.01 -0.29
C PRO A 124 -12.51 -1.18 1.03
N TRP A 125 -11.68 -2.22 1.10
CA TRP A 125 -10.98 -2.62 2.31
C TRP A 125 -9.48 -2.42 2.16
N ASP A 126 -8.86 -1.91 3.21
CA ASP A 126 -7.42 -1.83 3.41
C ASP A 126 -7.00 -2.97 4.33
N VAL A 127 -6.21 -3.89 3.81
CA VAL A 127 -5.81 -5.14 4.44
C VAL A 127 -4.31 -5.09 4.68
N GLU A 128 -3.88 -5.14 5.94
CA GLU A 128 -2.48 -5.25 6.34
C GLU A 128 -2.13 -6.72 6.62
N LEU A 129 -1.07 -7.20 5.98
CA LEU A 129 -0.73 -8.62 5.97
C LEU A 129 0.75 -8.88 5.67
N GLY A 130 1.18 -10.13 5.82
CA GLY A 130 2.50 -10.57 5.40
C GLY A 130 2.57 -12.06 5.10
N PHE A 131 3.69 -12.48 4.54
CA PHE A 131 3.98 -13.89 4.26
C PHE A 131 5.22 -14.34 5.03
N GLN A 132 5.11 -15.48 5.71
CA GLN A 132 6.24 -16.20 6.31
C GLN A 132 6.31 -17.57 5.67
N THR A 133 7.36 -17.84 4.90
CA THR A 133 7.58 -19.10 4.20
C THR A 133 6.36 -19.49 3.35
N GLY A 134 5.80 -18.51 2.62
CA GLY A 134 4.60 -18.68 1.79
C GLY A 134 3.27 -18.76 2.55
N LYS A 135 3.28 -18.81 3.88
CA LYS A 135 2.06 -18.77 4.70
C LYS A 135 1.61 -17.33 4.92
N LEU A 136 0.34 -17.05 4.62
CA LEU A 136 -0.32 -15.78 4.87
C LEU A 136 -0.50 -15.53 6.38
N TRP A 137 -0.20 -14.31 6.81
CA TRP A 137 -0.51 -13.77 8.13
C TRP A 137 -1.29 -12.46 7.96
N LEU A 138 -2.50 -12.42 8.53
CA LEU A 138 -3.34 -11.23 8.53
C LEU A 138 -3.08 -10.43 9.81
N PHE A 139 -2.82 -9.12 9.68
CA PHE A 139 -2.54 -8.24 10.81
C PHE A 139 -3.74 -7.35 11.14
N GLN A 140 -4.32 -6.72 10.13
CA GLN A 140 -5.46 -5.83 10.29
C GLN A 140 -6.28 -5.78 9.01
N VAL A 141 -7.59 -5.54 9.14
CA VAL A 141 -8.43 -5.08 8.04
C VAL A 141 -9.26 -3.90 8.51
N ARG A 142 -9.39 -2.89 7.66
CA ARG A 142 -10.23 -1.71 7.91
C ARG A 142 -10.90 -1.22 6.62
N PRO A 143 -12.00 -0.46 6.71
CA PRO A 143 -12.50 0.28 5.55
C PRO A 143 -11.42 1.21 5.00
N PHE A 144 -11.20 1.17 3.70
CA PHE A 144 -10.35 2.12 3.00
C PHE A 144 -11.15 3.41 2.75
N VAL A 145 -10.64 4.53 3.27
CA VAL A 145 -11.22 5.85 3.06
C VAL A 145 -10.27 6.65 2.19
N GLU A 146 -10.64 6.82 0.93
CA GLU A 146 -9.86 7.60 -0.02
C GLU A 146 -10.10 9.10 0.20
N ASN A 147 -9.03 9.85 0.48
CA ASN A 147 -9.12 11.30 0.59
C ASN A 147 -9.08 11.95 -0.80
N ARG A 148 -10.20 11.92 -1.53
CA ARG A 148 -10.32 12.56 -2.86
C ARG A 148 -10.03 14.08 -2.84
N SER A 149 -10.05 14.72 -1.67
CA SER A 149 -9.76 16.14 -1.53
C SER A 149 -8.27 16.48 -1.67
N ALA A 150 -7.36 15.51 -1.51
CA ALA A 150 -5.93 15.73 -1.67
C ALA A 150 -5.52 15.90 -3.15
N GLU A 151 -6.13 15.13 -4.06
CA GLU A 151 -5.88 15.25 -5.51
C GLU A 151 -6.45 16.55 -6.11
N SER A 152 -7.52 17.09 -5.52
CA SER A 152 -8.17 18.31 -6.00
C SER A 152 -7.71 19.58 -5.29
N THR A 153 -6.54 19.59 -4.65
CA THR A 153 -6.06 20.83 -4.02
C THR A 153 -5.73 21.83 -5.14
N THR A 154 -6.53 22.89 -5.25
CA THR A 154 -6.33 24.02 -6.18
C THR A 154 -4.89 24.56 -6.15
N TYR A 155 -4.21 24.40 -5.01
CA TYR A 155 -2.79 24.68 -4.82
C TYR A 155 -1.87 23.91 -5.78
N LEU A 156 -2.07 22.60 -5.97
CA LEU A 156 -1.26 21.78 -6.89
C LEU A 156 -1.56 22.14 -8.34
N GLN A 157 -2.83 22.38 -8.68
CA GLN A 157 -3.25 22.84 -10.01
C GLN A 157 -2.64 24.21 -10.37
N ASN A 158 -2.41 25.07 -9.37
CA ASN A 158 -1.78 26.39 -9.56
C ASN A 158 -0.26 26.31 -9.75
N LEU A 159 0.39 25.23 -9.32
CA LEU A 159 1.84 25.01 -9.57
C LEU A 159 2.11 24.52 -11.00
N ASP A 160 1.14 23.86 -11.64
CA ASP A 160 1.20 23.41 -13.04
C ASP A 160 0.94 24.53 -14.06
N VAL A 161 0.62 25.75 -13.61
CA VAL A 161 0.52 26.91 -14.48
C VAL A 161 1.94 27.32 -14.89
N GLN A 162 2.37 26.84 -16.08
CA GLN A 162 3.60 27.26 -16.75
C GLN A 162 3.79 28.78 -16.65
N PRO A 163 4.94 29.28 -16.14
CA PRO A 163 5.17 30.71 -16.05
C PRO A 163 5.13 31.31 -17.45
N LYS A 164 4.27 32.32 -17.65
CA LYS A 164 4.20 33.08 -18.91
C LYS A 164 5.60 33.58 -19.24
N GLN A 165 6.15 33.12 -20.36
CA GLN A 165 7.47 33.56 -20.83
C GLN A 165 7.50 35.09 -20.86
N PRO A 166 8.51 35.74 -20.24
CA PRO A 166 8.61 37.18 -20.27
C PRO A 166 8.76 37.64 -21.71
N ARG A 167 7.91 38.59 -22.14
CA ARG A 167 8.00 39.23 -23.46
C ARG A 167 9.42 39.73 -23.67
N ARG A 168 10.10 39.16 -24.66
CA ARG A 168 11.40 39.66 -25.16
C ARG A 168 11.26 41.16 -25.45
N ARG A 169 12.00 41.97 -24.70
CA ARG A 169 12.22 43.38 -25.05
C ARG A 169 13.05 43.41 -26.33
N THR A 170 12.46 43.95 -27.40
CA THR A 170 13.21 44.30 -28.61
C THR A 170 14.21 45.40 -28.24
N PRO A 171 15.50 45.29 -28.64
CA PRO A 171 16.45 46.38 -28.45
C PRO A 171 16.08 47.53 -29.37
N ASN A 172 16.04 48.76 -28.85
CA ASN A 172 15.93 49.95 -29.69
C ASN A 172 17.15 50.00 -30.64
N SER A 173 16.88 50.04 -31.94
CA SER A 173 17.86 50.40 -32.96
C SER A 173 18.05 51.92 -32.97
N ARG A 174 19.30 52.34 -32.72
CA ARG A 174 19.95 53.65 -32.96
C ARG A 174 19.06 54.91 -32.99
#